data_AF-A0AAN9HGZ9-F1
#
_entry.id   AF-A0AAN9HGZ9-F1
#
_cell.length_a   1.000
_cell.length_b   1.000
_cell.length_c   1.000
_cell.angle_alpha   90.00
_cell.angle_beta   90.00
_cell.angle_gamma   90.00
#
_symmetry.space_group_name_H-M   'P 1'
#
loop_
_entity.id
_entity.type
_entity.pdbx_description
1 polymer ?
#
loop_
_entity_poly.entity_id
_entity_poly.type
_entity_poly.pdbx_seq_one_letter_code
_entity_poly.pdbx_strand_id
1 'polypeptide(L)'
;MKVITEYIEKEEFDEAREELGKVLHTLQDFYSHSDWIELNYTDPCTALINPEENIPKAANEDMETCDDSSNGPSENIKESGIKGKFLTSGYARRSRPKGKCSHGGFPDYPDGINKDYSDSSHGSLHNKAANVSINATVQLLEKIWRSLKKDPALNFFRLMGLHSEKPKSEWKPLISFFDFKLRYPDASEDEYVEV
;
A
#
# COMPACT_ATOMS: atom_id res chain seq x y z
N MET A 1 -8.99 -7.10 -7.28
CA MET A 1 -8.48 -8.33 -7.92
C MET A 1 -9.12 -8.64 -9.28
N LYS A 2 -10.45 -8.75 -9.39
CA LYS A 2 -11.15 -9.12 -10.64
C LYS A 2 -10.72 -8.27 -11.85
N VAL A 3 -10.54 -6.96 -11.64
CA VAL A 3 -10.07 -6.01 -12.66
C VAL A 3 -8.68 -6.38 -13.22
N ILE A 4 -7.69 -6.66 -12.36
CA ILE A 4 -6.32 -7.03 -12.79
C ILE A 4 -6.35 -8.31 -13.64
N THR A 5 -7.07 -9.33 -13.17
CA THR A 5 -7.15 -10.61 -13.91
C THR A 5 -7.89 -10.46 -15.24
N GLU A 6 -8.88 -9.58 -15.33
CA GLU A 6 -9.59 -9.28 -16.58
C GLU A 6 -8.68 -8.59 -17.60
N TYR A 7 -7.86 -7.64 -17.17
CA TYR A 7 -6.85 -7.00 -18.03
C TYR A 7 -5.84 -8.02 -18.56
N ILE A 8 -5.33 -8.90 -17.68
CA ILE A 8 -4.40 -9.97 -18.08
C ILE A 8 -5.05 -10.93 -19.10
N GLU A 9 -6.31 -11.33 -18.89
CA GLU A 9 -7.04 -12.22 -19.82
C GLU A 9 -7.25 -11.59 -21.21
N LYS A 10 -7.22 -10.27 -21.31
CA LYS A 10 -7.30 -9.50 -22.57
C LYS A 10 -5.93 -9.14 -23.15
N GLU A 11 -4.83 -9.54 -22.51
CA GLU A 11 -3.46 -9.14 -22.83
C GLU A 11 -3.19 -7.62 -22.68
N GLU A 12 -4.01 -6.92 -21.87
CA GLU A 12 -3.90 -5.49 -21.52
C GLU A 12 -2.95 -5.33 -20.32
N PHE A 13 -1.67 -5.66 -20.51
CA PHE A 13 -0.70 -5.76 -19.40
C PHE A 13 -0.32 -4.42 -18.77
N ASP A 14 -0.43 -3.32 -19.51
CA ASP A 14 -0.06 -2.00 -18.97
C ASP A 14 -1.14 -1.49 -18.02
N GLU A 15 -2.41 -1.65 -18.38
CA GLU A 15 -3.56 -1.41 -17.52
C GLU A 15 -3.53 -2.33 -16.29
N ALA A 16 -3.15 -3.60 -16.48
CA ALA A 16 -3.00 -4.55 -15.38
C ALA A 16 -1.90 -4.12 -14.38
N ARG A 17 -0.77 -3.60 -14.88
CA ARG A 17 0.35 -3.10 -14.04
C ARG A 17 0.00 -1.79 -13.36
N GLU A 18 -0.69 -0.87 -14.04
CA GLU A 18 -1.16 0.37 -13.43
C GLU A 18 -2.09 0.06 -12.25
N GLU A 19 -3.04 -0.85 -12.46
CA GLU A 19 -3.96 -1.28 -11.41
C GLU A 19 -3.24 -2.04 -10.29
N LEU A 20 -2.30 -2.93 -10.61
CA LEU A 20 -1.46 -3.59 -9.62
C LEU A 20 -0.68 -2.58 -8.79
N GLY A 21 -0.09 -1.56 -9.41
CA GLY A 21 0.64 -0.48 -8.72
C GLY A 21 -0.24 0.29 -7.74
N LYS A 22 -1.48 0.63 -8.12
CA LYS A 22 -2.45 1.29 -7.22
C LYS A 22 -2.78 0.43 -6.00
N VAL A 23 -3.00 -0.87 -6.21
CA VAL A 23 -3.30 -1.81 -5.11
C VAL A 23 -2.08 -1.98 -4.20
N LEU A 24 -0.88 -2.16 -4.76
CA LEU A 24 0.35 -2.29 -3.98
C LEU A 24 0.64 -1.03 -3.15
N HIS A 25 0.44 0.15 -3.74
CA HIS A 25 0.54 1.41 -3.00
C HIS A 25 -0.44 1.46 -1.83
N THR A 26 -1.70 1.07 -2.05
CA THR A 26 -2.72 1.03 -0.98
C THR A 26 -2.33 0.07 0.15
N LEU A 27 -1.76 -1.10 -0.16
CA LEU A 27 -1.28 -2.04 0.87
C LEU A 27 -0.15 -1.44 1.70
N GLN A 28 0.86 -0.85 1.04
CA GLN A 28 1.98 -0.23 1.73
C GLN A 28 1.53 0.94 2.60
N ASP A 29 0.68 1.81 2.05
CA ASP A 29 0.13 2.97 2.73
C ASP A 29 -0.68 2.56 3.97
N PHE A 30 -1.50 1.52 3.86
CA PHE A 30 -2.27 1.01 5.00
C PHE A 30 -1.37 0.63 6.19
N TYR A 31 -0.29 -0.13 5.96
CA TYR A 31 0.57 -0.56 7.08
C TYR A 31 1.47 0.57 7.60
N SER A 32 1.80 1.55 6.77
CA SER A 32 2.56 2.73 7.19
C SER A 32 1.71 3.77 7.92
N HIS A 33 0.42 3.87 7.61
CA HIS A 33 -0.46 4.97 8.02
C HIS A 33 -1.75 4.55 8.74
N SER A 34 -1.80 3.32 9.24
CA SER A 34 -2.81 2.85 10.20
C SER A 34 -2.20 2.45 11.54
N ASP A 35 -3.05 2.13 12.51
CA ASP A 35 -2.65 1.57 13.80
C ASP A 35 -2.49 0.04 13.79
N TRP A 36 -2.48 -0.61 12.62
CA TRP A 36 -2.46 -2.07 12.51
C TRP A 36 -1.36 -2.73 13.37
N ILE A 37 -0.16 -2.15 13.37
CA ILE A 37 0.98 -2.68 14.12
C ILE A 37 0.85 -2.36 15.62
N GLU A 38 0.32 -1.20 15.98
CA GLU A 38 0.04 -0.77 17.35
C GLU A 38 -1.07 -1.61 17.99
N LEU A 39 -2.00 -2.11 17.18
CA LEU A 39 -2.96 -3.13 17.55
C LEU A 39 -2.31 -4.52 17.71
N ASN A 40 -0.98 -4.65 17.63
CA ASN A 40 -0.23 -5.90 17.72
C ASN A 40 -0.65 -6.94 16.67
N TYR A 41 -1.19 -6.53 15.53
CA TYR A 41 -1.38 -7.43 14.41
C TYR A 41 -0.07 -7.62 13.65
N THR A 42 0.29 -8.88 13.42
CA THR A 42 1.52 -9.28 12.70
C THR A 42 1.23 -9.98 11.38
N ASP A 43 -0.03 -10.33 11.14
CA ASP A 43 -0.48 -10.95 9.90
C ASP A 43 -1.13 -9.90 9.00
N PRO A 44 -1.13 -10.12 7.66
CA PRO A 44 -1.84 -9.25 6.73
C PRO A 44 -3.34 -9.13 7.03
N CYS A 45 -3.89 -7.94 6.84
CA CYS A 45 -5.33 -7.71 6.80
C CYS A 45 -5.90 -8.31 5.49
N THR A 46 -6.42 -9.52 5.56
CA THR A 46 -6.96 -10.24 4.39
C THR A 46 -8.10 -9.49 3.71
N ALA A 47 -8.88 -8.71 4.46
CA ALA A 47 -9.95 -7.86 3.92
C ALA A 47 -9.48 -6.75 2.97
N LEU A 48 -8.19 -6.38 2.96
CA LEU A 48 -7.64 -5.46 1.94
C LEU A 48 -7.49 -6.13 0.57
N ILE A 49 -7.45 -7.47 0.53
CA ILE A 49 -7.25 -8.27 -0.68
C ILE A 49 -8.57 -8.93 -1.11
N ASN A 50 -9.42 -9.24 -0.13
CA ASN A 50 -10.65 -10.02 -0.26
C ASN A 50 -11.87 -9.11 -0.05
N PRO A 51 -12.51 -8.56 -1.11
CA PRO A 51 -13.62 -7.62 -0.98
C PRO A 51 -14.87 -8.20 -0.30
N GLU A 52 -14.97 -9.52 -0.21
CA GLU A 52 -16.01 -10.25 0.52
C GLU A 52 -15.82 -10.26 2.04
N GLU A 53 -14.63 -9.93 2.54
CA GLU A 53 -14.32 -9.87 3.96
C GLU A 53 -14.52 -8.47 4.53
N ASN A 54 -14.89 -8.40 5.80
CA ASN A 54 -15.08 -7.12 6.48
C ASN A 54 -13.77 -6.66 7.14
N ILE A 55 -13.46 -5.37 6.99
CA ILE A 55 -12.37 -4.73 7.72
C ILE A 55 -12.61 -4.86 9.24
N PRO A 56 -11.62 -5.33 10.03
CA PRO A 56 -11.80 -5.50 11.46
C PRO A 56 -12.07 -4.17 12.18
N LYS A 57 -13.20 -4.14 12.92
CA LYS A 57 -13.52 -3.18 13.99
C LYS A 57 -13.02 -1.74 13.75
N ALA A 58 -13.38 -1.14 12.62
CA ALA A 58 -13.05 0.26 12.34
C ALA A 58 -13.60 1.21 13.42
N ALA A 59 -12.81 2.18 13.84
CA ALA A 59 -13.24 3.27 14.70
C ALA A 59 -14.35 4.07 14.00
N ASN A 60 -15.40 4.42 14.74
CA ASN A 60 -16.48 5.23 14.18
C ASN A 60 -16.10 6.72 14.07
N GLU A 61 -16.96 7.50 13.42
CA GLU A 61 -16.72 8.92 13.17
C GLU A 61 -16.57 9.74 14.45
N ASP A 62 -17.29 9.41 15.51
CA ASP A 62 -17.30 10.18 16.78
C ASP A 62 -16.19 9.77 17.77
N MET A 63 -15.53 8.62 17.56
CA MET A 63 -14.51 8.11 18.46
C MET A 63 -13.20 8.89 18.30
N GLU A 64 -12.70 9.50 19.37
CA GLU A 64 -11.33 10.01 19.38
C GLU A 64 -10.35 8.84 19.26
N THR A 65 -9.46 8.90 18.26
CA THR A 65 -8.46 7.88 17.97
C THR A 65 -7.03 8.36 18.19
N CYS A 66 -6.79 9.67 18.21
CA CYS A 66 -5.51 10.26 18.58
C CYS A 66 -5.68 11.42 19.55
N ASP A 67 -4.64 11.67 20.36
CA ASP A 67 -4.59 12.84 21.23
C ASP A 67 -4.29 14.10 20.41
N ASP A 68 -5.17 15.10 20.48
CA ASP A 68 -4.90 16.43 19.92
C ASP A 68 -3.94 17.26 20.78
N SER A 69 -3.60 16.76 21.96
CA SER A 69 -2.77 17.45 22.93
C SER A 69 -1.30 17.14 22.68
N SER A 70 -0.70 17.76 21.68
CA SER A 70 0.75 17.91 21.67
C SER A 70 1.18 19.10 20.83
N ASN A 71 1.54 20.18 21.52
CA ASN A 71 2.55 21.14 21.05
C ASN A 71 3.94 20.47 21.02
N GLY A 72 4.03 19.20 20.58
CA GLY A 72 5.20 18.34 20.65
C GLY A 72 5.18 17.26 19.55
N PRO A 73 6.32 16.60 19.29
CA PRO A 73 6.61 15.86 18.05
C PRO A 73 5.97 14.46 17.97
N SER A 74 4.89 14.20 18.70
CA SER A 74 4.18 12.92 18.59
C SER A 74 2.69 13.09 18.77
N GLU A 75 1.96 12.70 17.73
CA GLU A 75 0.53 12.50 17.77
C GLU A 75 0.29 11.03 18.13
N ASN A 76 -0.12 10.77 19.37
CA ASN A 76 -0.22 9.40 19.88
C ASN A 76 -1.64 8.86 19.72
N ILE A 77 -1.72 7.58 19.33
CA ILE A 77 -2.99 6.84 19.26
C ILE A 77 -3.55 6.66 20.67
N LYS A 78 -4.85 6.93 20.84
CA LYS A 78 -5.55 6.79 22.12
C LYS A 78 -5.46 5.35 22.63
N GLU A 79 -5.06 5.20 23.90
CA GLU A 79 -4.96 3.88 24.55
C GLU A 79 -6.31 3.13 24.56
N SER A 80 -7.43 3.84 24.62
CA SER A 80 -8.77 3.25 24.50
C SER A 80 -9.01 2.60 23.14
N GLY A 81 -8.48 3.17 22.06
CA GLY A 81 -8.50 2.58 20.72
C GLY A 81 -7.72 1.27 20.68
N ILE A 82 -6.48 1.29 21.21
CA ILE A 82 -5.60 0.12 21.27
C ILE A 82 -6.21 -1.01 22.12
N LYS A 83 -6.66 -0.72 23.34
CA LYS A 83 -7.32 -1.70 24.24
C LYS A 83 -8.60 -2.25 23.61
N GLY A 84 -9.35 -1.40 22.93
CA GLY A 84 -10.57 -1.76 22.24
C GLY A 84 -10.34 -2.50 20.92
N LYS A 85 -9.12 -2.55 20.39
CA LYS A 85 -8.82 -3.04 19.03
C LYS A 85 -9.62 -2.32 17.95
N PHE A 86 -9.76 -1.00 18.07
CA PHE A 86 -10.44 -0.18 17.07
C PHE A 86 -9.45 0.29 16.01
N LEU A 87 -9.64 -0.14 14.75
CA LEU A 87 -8.78 0.24 13.64
C LEU A 87 -8.96 1.72 13.27
N THR A 88 -7.87 2.45 13.10
CA THR A 88 -7.84 3.84 12.64
C THR A 88 -6.71 4.07 11.63
N SER A 89 -6.80 5.18 10.89
CA SER A 89 -5.76 5.63 9.96
C SER A 89 -5.57 7.14 10.02
N GLY A 90 -4.47 7.60 9.44
CA GLY A 90 -4.13 9.00 9.38
C GLY A 90 -4.87 9.77 8.28
N TYR A 91 -5.36 10.96 8.61
CA TYR A 91 -5.97 11.87 7.63
C TYR A 91 -4.88 12.58 6.81
N ALA A 92 -4.88 12.37 5.49
CA ALA A 92 -3.95 13.00 4.54
C ALA A 92 -4.33 14.45 4.19
N ARG A 93 -4.57 15.30 5.20
CA ARG A 93 -4.96 16.72 5.01
C ARG A 93 -4.50 17.59 6.18
N ARG A 94 -4.21 18.87 5.90
CA ARG A 94 -3.95 19.89 6.93
C ARG A 94 -5.10 20.07 7.93
N SER A 95 -6.34 19.91 7.48
CA SER A 95 -7.55 20.03 8.31
C SER A 95 -8.12 18.64 8.62
N ARG A 96 -7.57 17.97 9.62
CA ARG A 96 -8.15 16.72 10.17
C ARG A 96 -9.23 17.03 11.21
N PRO A 97 -10.28 16.19 11.34
CA PRO A 97 -11.24 16.36 12.43
C PRO A 97 -10.54 16.25 13.79
N LYS A 98 -11.06 16.98 14.77
CA LYS A 98 -10.56 16.96 16.14
C LYS A 98 -10.61 15.53 16.70
N GLY A 99 -9.54 15.08 17.33
CA GLY A 99 -9.39 13.76 17.94
C GLY A 99 -9.03 12.65 16.96
N LYS A 100 -8.79 12.96 15.67
CA LYS A 100 -8.44 11.96 14.65
C LYS A 100 -6.98 12.01 14.29
N CYS A 101 -6.36 10.88 14.01
CA CYS A 101 -4.93 10.81 13.69
C CYS A 101 -4.56 11.60 12.41
N SER A 102 -3.47 12.37 12.44
CA SER A 102 -2.77 12.85 11.24
C SER A 102 -2.08 11.71 10.52
N HIS A 103 -1.99 11.81 9.19
CA HIS A 103 -1.13 10.94 8.41
C HIS A 103 0.35 11.12 8.79
N GLY A 104 0.83 12.36 8.90
CA GLY A 104 2.25 12.67 9.09
C GLY A 104 3.05 12.62 7.78
N GLY A 105 4.33 12.98 7.85
CA GLY A 105 5.28 12.81 6.74
C GLY A 105 5.33 13.96 5.72
N PHE A 106 4.57 15.04 5.95
CA PHE A 106 4.58 16.23 5.08
C PHE A 106 5.07 17.46 5.84
N PRO A 107 5.72 18.43 5.17
CA PRO A 107 6.26 19.63 5.83
C PRO A 107 5.22 20.41 6.66
N ASP A 108 3.95 20.41 6.24
CA ASP A 108 2.87 21.14 6.91
C ASP A 108 2.24 20.40 8.10
N TYR A 109 2.45 19.09 8.18
CA TYR A 109 1.97 18.20 9.25
C TYR A 109 2.98 17.07 9.40
N PRO A 110 4.17 17.36 9.97
CA PRO A 110 5.26 16.39 10.02
C PRO A 110 4.88 15.19 10.88
N ASP A 111 4.15 15.43 11.96
CA ASP A 111 3.74 14.42 12.93
C ASP A 111 2.44 13.71 12.55
N GLY A 112 2.35 12.44 12.95
CA GLY A 112 1.18 11.61 12.73
C GLY A 112 1.45 10.14 13.04
N ILE A 113 0.60 9.27 12.48
CA ILE A 113 0.70 7.82 12.65
C ILE A 113 1.77 7.17 11.74
N ASN A 114 2.50 7.97 10.93
CA ASN A 114 3.38 7.47 9.88
C ASN A 114 4.55 6.61 10.37
N LYS A 115 4.85 5.60 9.56
CA LYS A 115 5.95 4.65 9.74
C LYS A 115 6.80 4.57 8.47
N ASP A 116 6.80 5.61 7.65
CA ASP A 116 7.51 5.65 6.37
C ASP A 116 9.01 5.44 6.53
N TYR A 117 9.58 6.02 7.59
CA TYR A 117 11.01 5.94 7.91
C TYR A 117 11.22 5.63 9.39
N SER A 118 12.43 5.19 9.74
CA SER A 118 12.80 4.88 11.12
C SER A 118 12.77 6.11 12.06
N ASP A 119 12.86 7.31 11.51
CA ASP A 119 12.81 8.60 12.20
C ASP A 119 11.45 9.32 12.09
N SER A 120 10.45 8.68 11.47
CA SER A 120 9.05 9.13 11.51
C SER A 120 8.48 9.08 12.93
N SER A 121 7.35 9.74 13.20
CA SER A 121 6.74 9.79 14.54
C SER A 121 6.47 8.39 15.13
N HIS A 122 6.05 7.44 14.29
CA HIS A 122 5.88 6.02 14.66
C HIS A 122 6.98 5.13 14.05
N GLY A 123 8.12 5.72 13.64
CA GLY A 123 9.19 5.08 12.89
C GLY A 123 9.87 3.89 13.59
N SER A 124 9.79 3.81 14.92
CA SER A 124 10.22 2.61 15.67
C SER A 124 9.49 1.31 15.24
N LEU A 125 8.32 1.44 14.60
CA LEU A 125 7.52 0.35 14.06
C LEU A 125 7.72 0.12 12.55
N HIS A 126 8.54 0.92 11.87
CA HIS A 126 8.78 0.87 10.43
C HIS A 126 9.05 -0.56 9.92
N ASN A 127 10.05 -1.24 10.48
CA ASN A 127 10.41 -2.59 10.03
C ASN A 127 9.26 -3.61 10.21
N LYS A 128 8.44 -3.46 11.25
CA LYS A 128 7.27 -4.32 11.45
C LYS A 128 6.20 -4.04 10.39
N ALA A 129 5.88 -2.78 10.15
CA ALA A 129 4.94 -2.37 9.12
C ALA A 129 5.40 -2.86 7.72
N ALA A 130 6.67 -2.65 7.38
CA ALA A 130 7.26 -3.12 6.13
C ALA A 130 7.16 -4.64 5.97
N ASN A 131 7.47 -5.41 7.02
CA ASN A 131 7.36 -6.87 6.96
C ASN A 131 5.92 -7.35 6.72
N VAL A 132 4.93 -6.76 7.40
CA VAL A 132 3.51 -7.12 7.18
C VAL A 132 3.05 -6.70 5.77
N SER A 133 3.50 -5.54 5.29
CA SER A 133 3.26 -5.06 3.94
C SER A 133 3.83 -5.99 2.86
N ILE A 134 5.05 -6.50 3.06
CA ILE A 134 5.67 -7.51 2.19
C ILE A 134 4.82 -8.79 2.19
N ASN A 135 4.42 -9.27 3.37
CA ASN A 135 3.57 -10.47 3.46
C ASN A 135 2.22 -10.27 2.75
N ALA A 136 1.59 -9.10 2.89
CA ALA A 136 0.35 -8.77 2.19
C ALA A 136 0.54 -8.69 0.67
N THR A 137 1.67 -8.15 0.23
CA THR A 137 2.07 -8.09 -1.19
C THR A 137 2.24 -9.50 -1.76
N VAL A 138 2.94 -10.38 -1.05
CA VAL A 138 3.08 -11.80 -1.44
C VAL A 138 1.71 -12.46 -1.54
N GLN A 139 0.84 -12.30 -0.54
CA GLN A 139 -0.52 -12.85 -0.59
C GLN A 139 -1.32 -12.34 -1.79
N LEU A 140 -1.23 -11.05 -2.12
CA LEU A 140 -1.89 -10.47 -3.29
C LEU A 140 -1.37 -11.11 -4.59
N LEU A 141 -0.05 -11.18 -4.76
CA LEU A 141 0.58 -11.73 -5.96
C LEU A 141 0.26 -13.22 -6.13
N GLU A 142 0.29 -14.00 -5.05
CA GLU A 142 -0.14 -15.40 -5.06
C GLU A 142 -1.62 -15.55 -5.44
N LYS A 143 -2.49 -14.67 -4.93
CA LYS A 143 -3.92 -14.70 -5.26
C LYS A 143 -4.15 -14.37 -6.74
N ILE A 144 -3.42 -13.41 -7.30
CA ILE A 144 -3.44 -13.09 -8.74
C ILE A 144 -2.99 -14.32 -9.53
N TRP A 145 -1.81 -14.87 -9.22
CA TRP A 145 -1.26 -16.07 -9.88
C TRP A 145 -2.30 -17.21 -9.95
N ARG A 146 -2.89 -17.55 -8.80
CA ARG A 146 -3.88 -18.64 -8.68
C ARG A 146 -5.19 -18.36 -9.41
N SER A 147 -5.48 -17.10 -9.73
CA SER A 147 -6.70 -16.69 -10.43
C SER A 147 -6.56 -16.65 -11.95
N LEU A 148 -5.34 -16.79 -12.48
CA LEU A 148 -5.09 -16.81 -13.93
C LEU A 148 -5.54 -18.14 -14.55
N LYS A 149 -6.34 -18.06 -15.63
CA LYS A 149 -6.92 -19.26 -16.28
C LYS A 149 -6.13 -19.75 -17.48
N LYS A 150 -5.61 -18.85 -18.31
CA LYS A 150 -4.84 -19.16 -19.53
C LYS A 150 -3.37 -18.92 -19.26
N ASP A 151 -2.52 -19.87 -19.62
CA ASP A 151 -1.05 -19.81 -19.52
C ASP A 151 -0.55 -19.05 -18.28
N PRO A 152 -0.91 -19.49 -17.05
CA PRO A 152 -0.76 -18.70 -15.84
C PRO A 152 0.69 -18.26 -15.58
N ALA A 153 1.67 -19.12 -15.88
CA ALA A 153 3.08 -18.77 -15.74
C ALA A 153 3.52 -17.67 -16.70
N LEU A 154 3.17 -17.81 -17.98
CA LEU A 154 3.49 -16.82 -19.01
C LEU A 154 2.86 -15.47 -18.68
N ASN A 155 1.56 -15.47 -18.39
CA ASN A 155 0.80 -14.26 -18.13
C ASN A 155 1.21 -13.58 -16.83
N PHE A 156 1.61 -14.34 -15.82
CA PHE A 156 2.16 -13.75 -14.61
C PHE A 156 3.54 -13.12 -14.86
N PHE A 157 4.45 -13.79 -15.59
CA PHE A 157 5.73 -13.17 -15.94
C PHE A 157 5.55 -11.92 -16.79
N ARG A 158 4.59 -11.90 -17.72
CA ARG A 158 4.23 -10.70 -18.45
C ARG A 158 3.71 -9.61 -17.52
N LEU A 159 2.79 -9.90 -16.60
CA LEU A 159 2.34 -8.94 -15.58
C LEU A 159 3.52 -8.32 -14.82
N MET A 160 4.43 -9.16 -14.34
CA MET A 160 5.59 -8.74 -13.55
C MET A 160 6.68 -8.06 -14.37
N GLY A 161 6.57 -7.99 -15.70
CA GLY A 161 7.61 -7.42 -16.56
C GLY A 161 8.88 -8.29 -16.63
N LEU A 162 8.75 -9.60 -16.38
CA LEU A 162 9.87 -10.56 -16.37
C LEU A 162 9.89 -11.44 -17.63
N HIS A 163 9.02 -11.16 -18.59
CA HIS A 163 8.94 -11.90 -19.85
C HIS A 163 9.77 -11.19 -20.94
N SER A 164 10.54 -11.95 -21.71
CA SER A 164 11.45 -11.41 -22.74
C SER A 164 10.74 -10.78 -23.94
N GLU A 165 9.54 -11.25 -24.29
CA GLU A 165 8.71 -10.62 -25.32
C GLU A 165 7.85 -9.52 -24.70
N LYS A 166 7.93 -8.31 -25.27
CA LYS A 166 7.12 -7.16 -24.85
C LYS A 166 5.64 -7.36 -25.22
N PRO A 167 4.69 -6.96 -24.35
CA PRO A 167 3.27 -6.90 -24.68
C PRO A 167 2.99 -6.07 -25.93
N LYS A 168 1.87 -6.35 -26.62
CA LYS A 168 1.44 -5.59 -27.81
C LYS A 168 0.87 -4.21 -27.46
N SER A 169 0.50 -3.96 -26.20
CA SER A 169 0.07 -2.64 -25.73
C SER A 169 1.27 -1.70 -25.60
N GLU A 170 1.08 -0.43 -25.94
CA GLU A 170 2.07 0.62 -25.70
C GLU A 170 1.67 1.43 -24.47
N TRP A 171 2.61 1.62 -23.54
CA TRP A 171 2.46 2.54 -22.41
C TRP A 171 2.13 3.95 -22.90
N LYS A 172 0.99 4.49 -22.49
CA LYS A 172 0.60 5.89 -22.76
C LYS A 172 0.67 6.69 -21.46
N PRO A 173 1.74 7.45 -21.18
CA PRO A 173 1.82 8.24 -19.98
C PRO A 173 0.73 9.32 -19.95
N LEU A 174 0.02 9.45 -18.82
CA LEU A 174 -1.04 10.44 -18.60
C LEU A 174 -0.52 11.90 -18.52
N ILE A 175 0.79 12.11 -18.39
CA ILE A 175 1.40 13.45 -18.27
C ILE A 175 2.63 13.54 -19.20
N SER A 176 2.44 14.13 -20.37
CA SER A 176 3.49 14.42 -21.38
C SER A 176 4.09 15.83 -21.20
N PHE A 177 4.48 16.19 -19.97
CA PHE A 177 5.12 17.49 -19.71
C PHE A 177 6.56 17.40 -19.20
N PHE A 178 7.03 16.19 -18.91
CA PHE A 178 8.43 15.93 -18.66
C PHE A 178 8.81 14.73 -19.51
N ASP A 179 9.89 14.89 -20.26
CA ASP A 179 10.59 13.83 -20.99
C ASP A 179 11.26 12.90 -19.97
N PHE A 180 10.44 12.30 -19.09
CA PHE A 180 10.83 11.15 -18.31
C PHE A 180 11.06 10.05 -19.35
N LYS A 181 12.29 9.93 -19.83
CA LYS A 181 12.86 8.64 -20.23
C LYS A 181 12.22 7.59 -19.33
N LEU A 182 11.55 6.59 -19.93
CA LEU A 182 10.91 5.46 -19.24
C LEU A 182 11.58 5.25 -17.89
N ARG A 183 10.95 5.72 -16.80
CA ARG A 183 11.66 5.91 -15.52
C ARG A 183 12.00 4.57 -14.85
N TYR A 184 11.70 3.47 -15.53
CA TYR A 184 12.12 2.13 -15.22
C TYR A 184 12.60 1.51 -16.52
N PRO A 185 13.91 1.17 -16.66
CA PRO A 185 14.29 0.18 -17.65
C PRO A 185 13.41 -1.06 -17.44
N ASP A 186 13.01 -1.69 -18.53
CA ASP A 186 12.33 -2.98 -18.48
C ASP A 186 13.21 -3.93 -17.64
N ALA A 187 12.63 -4.73 -16.74
CA ALA A 187 13.43 -5.64 -15.91
C ALA A 187 14.18 -6.71 -16.73
N SER A 188 13.84 -6.84 -18.01
CA SER A 188 14.58 -7.63 -19.01
C SER A 188 15.73 -6.88 -19.69
N GLU A 189 15.87 -5.56 -19.48
CA GLU A 189 16.90 -4.70 -20.09
C GLU A 189 18.18 -4.58 -19.23
N ASP A 190 18.16 -5.01 -17.96
CA ASP A 190 19.34 -4.99 -17.08
C ASP A 190 20.00 -6.38 -16.98
N GLU A 191 20.91 -6.67 -17.91
CA GLU A 191 22.03 -7.58 -17.62
C GLU A 191 22.94 -6.89 -16.58
N TYR A 192 23.05 -7.52 -15.40
CA TYR A 192 23.95 -7.21 -14.28
C TYR A 192 23.53 -6.08 -13.30
N VAL A 193 22.95 -6.53 -12.17
CA VAL A 193 23.22 -5.91 -10.87
C VAL A 193 23.91 -6.98 -10.01
N GLU A 194 25.24 -6.92 -9.94
CA GLU A 194 25.98 -7.62 -8.88
C GLU A 194 25.56 -7.02 -7.53
N VAL A 195 25.20 -7.89 -6.60
CA VAL A 195 24.85 -7.59 -5.20
C VAL A 195 26.11 -7.34 -4.39
#